data_AF-A0A1F7LVW8-F1
#
_entry.id   AF-A0A1F7LVW8-F1
#
_cell.length_a   1.000
_cell.length_b   1.000
_cell.length_c   1.000
_cell.angle_alpha   90.00
_cell.angle_beta   90.00
_cell.angle_gamma   90.00
#
_symmetry.space_group_name_H-M   'P 1'
#
loop_
_entity.id
_entity.type
_entity.pdbx_description
1 polymer ?
#
loop_
_entity_poly.entity_id
_entity_poly.type
_entity_poly.pdbx_seq_one_letter_code
_entity_poly.pdbx_strand_id
1 'polypeptide(L)'
;MEFRIADAFTDSLARLTGEEQKAVKTTAFDLQLDPTSSGMRFHKPAKAKDKRFWSVRVSSDVRLIVHRTADSLLLCYVDHHDKAYAWAERRKLETHPTTGAAQLVEIRERVQEIVVPAYVQPAQTPALKKLLLAHMPDDELLGYGVPAEWLADVRQATEDTVLALADHLPAEAAEALLELATGGTPYKPRPVPAADPFDHPDARRRFRVVTDVDELARALEYPWERWTVFLHPAQHELVERRFGGPARIAGSAGTGKTVVALHRAAYLARANPDARILLTTFSETLAIALRTKLARLIGTEPRLRERIDVDPLDTVARRLHDRMLGRAEVASREGLRDRVRESAQEGVDQKFSLAFLVTEWTEVVDAWQLDSWEAYRDVARLGRKTRLPEKQRQALWAIFERVRTGLTERRLVTQAGLYSRLAAHLAGGERLPYDFVVVDEAQDVSVAQLRFVA
;
A
#
# COMPACT_ATOMS: atom_id res chain seq x y z
N MET A 1 -4.37 -28.43 -20.74
CA MET A 1 -3.22 -27.51 -20.87
C MET A 1 -3.52 -26.30 -19.99
N GLU A 2 -2.66 -26.01 -19.02
CA GLU A 2 -2.80 -24.91 -18.07
C GLU A 2 -2.31 -23.61 -18.69
N PHE A 3 -3.22 -22.64 -18.81
CA PHE A 3 -2.93 -21.32 -19.34
C PHE A 3 -2.52 -20.39 -18.20
N ARG A 4 -1.38 -19.72 -18.35
CA ARG A 4 -0.85 -18.80 -17.34
C ARG A 4 -0.47 -17.46 -17.95
N ILE A 5 -0.46 -16.41 -17.14
CA ILE A 5 0.01 -15.07 -17.52
C ILE A 5 1.08 -14.63 -16.54
N ALA A 6 2.21 -14.17 -17.08
CA ALA A 6 3.26 -13.53 -16.32
C ALA A 6 2.96 -12.04 -16.12
N ASP A 7 3.44 -11.53 -15.01
CA ASP A 7 3.37 -10.14 -14.62
C ASP A 7 4.09 -9.21 -15.65
N ALA A 8 5.26 -9.63 -16.11
CA ALA A 8 6.02 -8.97 -17.17
C ALA A 8 5.25 -8.85 -18.50
N PHE A 9 4.35 -9.80 -18.82
CA PHE A 9 3.48 -9.69 -19.99
C PHE A 9 2.49 -8.54 -19.83
N THR A 10 1.82 -8.45 -18.70
CA THR A 10 0.87 -7.36 -18.40
C THR A 10 1.55 -5.98 -18.39
N ASP A 11 2.74 -5.86 -17.80
CA ASP A 11 3.49 -4.60 -17.78
C ASP A 11 3.90 -4.15 -19.19
N SER A 12 4.36 -5.11 -19.99
CA SER A 12 4.78 -4.85 -21.37
C SER A 12 3.60 -4.53 -22.29
N LEU A 13 2.45 -5.19 -22.10
CA LEU A 13 1.21 -4.89 -22.81
C LEU A 13 0.76 -3.44 -22.55
N ALA A 14 0.85 -2.95 -21.32
CA ALA A 14 0.45 -1.59 -20.96
C ALA A 14 1.30 -0.49 -21.64
N ARG A 15 2.53 -0.81 -22.09
CA ARG A 15 3.40 0.12 -22.81
C ARG A 15 3.07 0.25 -24.31
N LEU A 16 2.27 -0.66 -24.86
CA LEU A 16 1.90 -0.65 -26.27
C LEU A 16 0.76 0.34 -26.55
N THR A 17 0.58 0.70 -27.83
CA THR A 17 -0.55 1.53 -28.27
C THR A 17 -1.88 0.80 -28.11
N GLY A 18 -3.00 1.53 -28.06
CA GLY A 18 -4.33 0.92 -27.88
C GLY A 18 -4.71 -0.10 -28.98
N GLU A 19 -4.26 0.12 -30.21
CA GLU A 19 -4.47 -0.82 -31.33
C GLU A 19 -3.63 -2.09 -31.15
N GLU A 20 -2.36 -1.95 -30.82
CA GLU A 20 -1.47 -3.08 -30.53
C GLU A 20 -1.99 -3.88 -29.33
N GLN A 21 -2.41 -3.21 -28.26
CA GLN A 21 -3.02 -3.86 -27.10
C GLN A 21 -4.23 -4.70 -27.51
N LYS A 22 -5.13 -4.16 -28.35
CA LYS A 22 -6.30 -4.90 -28.83
C LYS A 22 -5.89 -6.14 -29.62
N ALA A 23 -4.91 -6.02 -30.53
CA ALA A 23 -4.40 -7.14 -31.31
C ALA A 23 -3.79 -8.24 -30.42
N VAL A 24 -2.98 -7.84 -29.43
CA VAL A 24 -2.36 -8.78 -28.48
C VAL A 24 -3.43 -9.49 -27.65
N LYS A 25 -4.45 -8.77 -27.16
CA LYS A 25 -5.56 -9.35 -26.40
C LYS A 25 -6.30 -10.40 -27.22
N THR A 26 -6.64 -10.10 -28.47
CA THR A 26 -7.24 -11.07 -29.39
C THR A 26 -6.36 -12.30 -29.56
N THR A 27 -5.06 -12.12 -29.82
CA THR A 27 -4.13 -13.25 -29.94
C THR A 27 -4.05 -14.09 -28.66
N ALA A 28 -4.10 -13.47 -27.48
CA ALA A 28 -4.12 -14.16 -26.20
C ALA A 28 -5.40 -15.01 -26.01
N PHE A 29 -6.57 -14.48 -26.41
CA PHE A 29 -7.82 -15.25 -26.40
C PHE A 29 -7.76 -16.44 -27.36
N ASP A 30 -7.28 -16.22 -28.59
CA ASP A 30 -7.17 -17.29 -29.57
C ASP A 30 -6.23 -18.40 -29.04
N LEU A 31 -5.11 -18.03 -28.40
CA LEU A 31 -4.16 -18.97 -27.80
C LEU A 31 -4.75 -19.77 -26.63
N GLN A 32 -5.70 -19.21 -25.88
CA GLN A 32 -6.38 -19.92 -24.80
C GLN A 32 -7.41 -20.93 -25.36
N LEU A 33 -8.12 -20.54 -26.43
CA LEU A 33 -9.15 -21.35 -27.07
C LEU A 33 -8.55 -22.52 -27.88
N ASP A 34 -7.49 -22.27 -28.65
CA ASP A 34 -6.79 -23.30 -29.41
C ASP A 34 -5.26 -23.10 -29.37
N PRO A 35 -4.60 -23.58 -28.30
CA PRO A 35 -3.14 -23.53 -28.14
C PRO A 35 -2.36 -24.32 -29.20
N THR A 36 -3.06 -25.18 -29.96
CA THR A 36 -2.49 -26.12 -30.92
C THR A 36 -2.76 -25.74 -32.38
N SER A 37 -3.54 -24.69 -32.63
CA SER A 37 -3.92 -24.31 -33.99
C SER A 37 -2.69 -24.05 -34.86
N SER A 38 -2.65 -24.69 -36.02
CA SER A 38 -1.60 -24.55 -37.02
C SER A 38 -1.57 -23.16 -37.70
N GLY A 39 -2.56 -22.31 -37.41
CA GLY A 39 -2.64 -20.92 -37.92
C GLY A 39 -1.73 -19.93 -37.19
N MET A 40 -1.34 -20.23 -35.94
CA MET A 40 -0.45 -19.39 -35.15
C MET A 40 0.99 -19.88 -35.32
N ARG A 41 1.80 -19.10 -36.06
CA ARG A 41 3.20 -19.46 -36.35
C ARG A 41 4.06 -19.22 -35.11
N PHE A 42 4.22 -20.24 -34.28
CA PHE A 42 5.20 -20.25 -33.21
C PHE A 42 6.62 -20.29 -33.82
N HIS A 43 7.43 -19.29 -33.50
CA HIS A 43 8.82 -19.19 -33.92
C HIS A 43 9.74 -19.32 -32.71
N LYS A 44 10.77 -20.17 -32.79
CA LYS A 44 11.78 -20.24 -31.72
C LYS A 44 12.74 -19.06 -31.85
N PRO A 45 12.93 -18.24 -30.78
CA PRO A 45 14.02 -17.28 -30.75
C PRO A 45 15.35 -18.04 -30.75
N ALA A 46 16.16 -17.90 -31.80
CA ALA A 46 17.33 -18.76 -32.03
C ALA A 46 18.41 -18.66 -30.94
N LYS A 47 18.52 -17.49 -30.31
CA LYS A 47 19.52 -17.20 -29.26
C LYS A 47 18.94 -17.28 -27.84
N ALA A 48 17.67 -17.68 -27.68
CA ALA A 48 17.10 -17.86 -26.33
C ALA A 48 17.82 -19.00 -25.60
N LYS A 49 18.31 -18.68 -24.39
CA LYS A 49 18.93 -19.66 -23.50
C LYS A 49 17.90 -20.68 -23.00
N ASP A 50 16.67 -20.24 -22.78
CA ASP A 50 15.54 -21.11 -22.49
C ASP A 50 14.92 -21.67 -23.79
N LYS A 51 15.09 -22.99 -23.99
CA LYS A 51 14.61 -23.71 -25.18
C LYS A 51 13.08 -23.83 -25.25
N ARG A 52 12.38 -23.48 -24.17
CA ARG A 52 10.92 -23.53 -24.06
C ARG A 52 10.26 -22.19 -24.36
N PHE A 53 11.04 -21.14 -24.61
CA PHE A 53 10.49 -19.89 -25.16
C PHE A 53 10.15 -20.02 -26.64
N TRP A 54 8.99 -19.47 -26.99
CA TRP A 54 8.48 -19.33 -28.33
C TRP A 54 7.96 -17.92 -28.54
N SER A 55 8.05 -17.43 -29.76
CA SER A 55 7.48 -16.16 -30.19
C SER A 55 6.24 -16.43 -31.03
N VAL A 56 5.15 -15.76 -30.70
CA VAL A 56 3.91 -15.72 -31.47
C VAL A 56 3.81 -14.36 -32.15
N ARG A 57 3.57 -14.38 -33.46
CA ARG A 57 3.40 -13.15 -34.24
C ARG A 57 2.00 -12.58 -34.00
N VAL A 58 1.93 -11.38 -33.45
CA VAL A 58 0.67 -10.63 -33.26
C VAL A 58 0.40 -9.72 -34.47
N SER A 59 1.42 -9.00 -34.94
CA SER A 59 1.33 -8.13 -36.12
C SER A 59 2.61 -8.21 -36.96
N SER A 60 2.86 -7.28 -37.89
CA SER A 60 4.16 -7.18 -38.59
C SER A 60 5.31 -6.99 -37.60
N ASP A 61 5.12 -6.10 -36.63
CA ASP A 61 6.18 -5.64 -35.72
C ASP A 61 5.99 -6.10 -34.26
N VAL A 62 4.79 -6.49 -33.83
CA VAL A 62 4.56 -6.94 -32.44
C VAL A 62 4.76 -8.45 -32.31
N ARG A 63 5.46 -8.87 -31.25
CA ARG A 63 5.74 -10.27 -30.90
C ARG A 63 5.38 -10.55 -29.45
N LEU A 64 4.62 -11.63 -29.26
CA LEU A 64 4.26 -12.18 -27.95
C LEU A 64 5.19 -13.35 -27.63
N ILE A 65 6.00 -13.21 -26.59
CA ILE A 65 6.86 -14.27 -26.07
C ILE A 65 6.05 -15.12 -25.10
N VAL A 66 6.07 -16.43 -25.31
CA VAL A 66 5.40 -17.43 -24.48
C VAL A 66 6.37 -18.53 -24.06
N HIS A 67 6.19 -19.07 -22.87
CA HIS A 67 6.86 -20.30 -22.45
C HIS A 67 5.89 -21.47 -22.60
N ARG A 68 6.28 -22.48 -23.39
CA ARG A 68 5.39 -23.60 -23.75
C ARG A 68 6.02 -24.95 -23.37
N THR A 69 5.21 -25.77 -22.70
CA THR A 69 5.48 -27.18 -22.38
C THR A 69 4.34 -28.05 -22.93
N ALA A 70 4.39 -29.37 -22.71
CA ALA A 70 3.29 -30.26 -23.10
C ALA A 70 1.98 -29.89 -22.40
N ASP A 71 2.06 -29.52 -21.13
CA ASP A 71 0.89 -29.35 -20.27
C ASP A 71 0.59 -27.89 -19.90
N SER A 72 1.47 -26.93 -20.22
CA SER A 72 1.26 -25.52 -19.91
C SER A 72 1.72 -24.55 -20.99
N LEU A 73 0.95 -23.47 -21.15
CA LEU A 73 1.26 -22.29 -21.96
C LEU A 73 1.24 -21.06 -21.05
N LEU A 74 2.37 -20.36 -20.96
CA LEU A 74 2.53 -19.14 -20.16
C LEU A 74 2.81 -17.96 -21.09
N LEU A 75 1.98 -16.91 -21.02
CA LEU A 75 2.27 -15.63 -21.67
C LEU A 75 3.33 -14.89 -20.86
N CYS A 76 4.51 -14.63 -21.45
CA CYS A 76 5.68 -14.12 -20.71
C CYS A 76 5.93 -12.63 -20.92
N TYR A 77 5.88 -12.14 -22.17
CA TYR A 77 6.26 -10.77 -22.51
C TYR A 77 5.70 -10.37 -23.88
N VAL A 78 5.45 -9.09 -24.13
CA VAL A 78 5.04 -8.59 -25.45
C VAL A 78 5.69 -7.25 -25.78
N ASP A 79 6.24 -7.12 -26.98
CA ASP A 79 6.88 -5.88 -27.43
C ASP A 79 7.06 -5.88 -28.96
N HIS A 80 7.63 -4.80 -29.48
CA HIS A 80 8.16 -4.75 -30.84
C HIS A 80 9.24 -5.82 -31.03
N HIS A 81 9.38 -6.30 -32.27
CA HIS A 81 10.06 -7.54 -32.63
C HIS A 81 11.43 -7.71 -31.96
N ASP A 82 12.32 -6.74 -32.15
CA ASP A 82 13.70 -6.84 -31.70
C ASP A 82 13.80 -6.81 -30.17
N LYS A 83 12.96 -5.99 -29.52
CA LYS A 83 12.91 -5.90 -28.06
C LYS A 83 12.36 -7.17 -27.44
N ALA A 84 11.31 -7.75 -28.03
CA ALA A 84 10.73 -9.00 -27.56
C ALA A 84 11.74 -10.16 -27.64
N TYR A 85 12.51 -10.24 -28.73
CA TYR A 85 13.57 -11.24 -28.88
C TYR A 85 14.72 -10.98 -27.91
N ALA A 86 15.20 -9.75 -27.79
CA ALA A 86 16.24 -9.39 -26.83
C ALA A 86 15.85 -9.73 -25.38
N TRP A 87 14.58 -9.53 -25.02
CA TRP A 87 14.04 -9.91 -23.72
C TRP A 87 14.12 -11.43 -23.50
N ALA A 88 13.70 -12.23 -24.49
CA ALA A 88 13.72 -13.70 -24.42
C ALA A 88 15.14 -14.28 -24.40
N GLU A 89 16.08 -13.64 -25.10
CA GLU A 89 17.50 -14.05 -25.15
C GLU A 89 18.19 -13.96 -23.79
N ARG A 90 17.79 -12.98 -22.98
CA ARG A 90 18.41 -12.66 -21.69
C ARG A 90 17.69 -13.27 -20.50
N ARG A 91 16.67 -14.11 -20.68
CA ARG A 91 15.88 -14.64 -19.57
C ARG A 91 15.69 -16.16 -19.65
N LYS A 92 15.43 -16.78 -18.51
CA LYS A 92 14.96 -18.18 -18.39
C LYS A 92 13.85 -18.28 -17.36
N LEU A 93 12.94 -19.22 -17.57
CA LEU A 93 12.00 -19.62 -16.54
C LEU A 93 12.59 -20.80 -15.75
N GLU A 94 12.84 -20.62 -14.46
CA GLU A 94 13.39 -21.67 -13.61
C GLU A 94 12.65 -21.79 -12.27
N THR A 95 12.83 -22.92 -11.61
CA THR A 95 12.37 -23.14 -10.24
C THR A 95 13.52 -22.84 -9.30
N HIS A 96 13.31 -21.90 -8.39
CA HIS A 96 14.34 -21.48 -7.45
C HIS A 96 14.72 -22.66 -6.53
N PRO A 97 16.03 -22.97 -6.34
CA PRO A 97 16.46 -24.19 -5.67
C PRO A 97 16.09 -24.26 -4.17
N THR A 98 16.10 -23.12 -3.47
CA THR A 98 15.83 -23.05 -2.02
C THR A 98 14.36 -22.79 -1.70
N THR A 99 13.73 -21.78 -2.32
CA THR A 99 12.32 -21.45 -2.08
C THR A 99 11.34 -22.35 -2.83
N GLY A 100 11.75 -22.98 -3.93
CA GLY A 100 10.86 -23.78 -4.78
C GLY A 100 9.92 -22.95 -5.67
N ALA A 101 10.03 -21.61 -5.65
CA ALA A 101 9.18 -20.72 -6.45
C ALA A 101 9.62 -20.71 -7.92
N ALA A 102 8.67 -20.79 -8.86
CA ALA A 102 8.94 -20.45 -10.26
C ALA A 102 9.39 -18.98 -10.39
N GLN A 103 10.38 -18.68 -11.22
CA GLN A 103 10.97 -17.34 -11.44
C GLN A 103 11.42 -17.13 -12.89
N LEU A 104 11.17 -15.92 -13.42
CA LEU A 104 11.79 -15.45 -14.66
C LEU A 104 13.10 -14.74 -14.31
N VAL A 105 14.22 -15.41 -14.55
CA VAL A 105 15.55 -14.94 -14.14
C VAL A 105 16.28 -14.35 -15.34
N GLU A 106 16.79 -13.13 -15.17
CA GLU A 106 17.68 -12.49 -16.15
C GLU A 106 19.07 -13.11 -16.07
N ILE A 107 19.56 -13.60 -17.20
CA ILE A 107 20.84 -14.29 -17.36
C ILE A 107 21.84 -13.31 -17.94
N ARG A 108 22.92 -13.04 -17.22
CA ARG A 108 24.01 -12.22 -17.76
C ARG A 108 24.82 -13.03 -18.78
N GLU A 109 25.05 -12.46 -19.96
CA GLU A 109 26.25 -12.79 -20.72
C GLU A 109 27.40 -11.94 -20.16
N ARG A 110 28.57 -12.55 -19.98
CA ARG A 110 29.76 -11.90 -19.40
C ARG A 110 29.98 -10.52 -20.01
N VAL A 111 30.11 -9.53 -19.11
CA VAL A 111 30.55 -8.13 -19.31
C VAL A 111 29.55 -7.22 -20.02
N GLN A 112 28.52 -6.78 -19.29
CA GLN A 112 28.21 -5.35 -19.25
C GLN A 112 28.14 -4.97 -17.78
N GLU A 113 29.17 -4.24 -17.33
CA GLU A 113 29.13 -3.45 -16.10
C GLU A 113 27.79 -2.72 -16.04
N ILE A 114 27.18 -2.69 -14.85
CA ILE A 114 26.01 -1.86 -14.57
C ILE A 114 26.46 -0.43 -14.91
N VAL A 115 26.07 0.07 -16.09
CA VAL A 115 26.46 1.41 -16.52
C VAL A 115 25.62 2.39 -15.72
N VAL A 116 26.09 2.71 -14.52
CA VAL A 116 25.64 3.90 -13.82
C VAL A 116 26.04 5.07 -14.71
N PRO A 117 25.12 5.91 -15.22
CA PRO A 117 25.50 7.13 -15.92
C PRO A 117 26.21 8.04 -14.92
N ALA A 118 27.54 7.92 -14.87
CA ALA A 118 28.38 8.73 -14.02
C ALA A 118 28.43 10.14 -14.62
N TYR A 119 27.83 11.10 -13.93
CA TYR A 119 28.17 12.50 -14.13
C TYR A 119 29.65 12.66 -13.78
N VAL A 120 30.45 13.01 -14.79
CA VAL A 120 31.91 13.18 -14.66
C VAL A 120 32.20 14.28 -13.64
N GLN A 121 32.60 13.88 -12.44
CA GLN A 121 33.41 14.72 -11.54
C GLN A 121 34.85 14.17 -11.54
N PRO A 122 35.87 15.04 -11.47
CA PRO A 122 37.26 14.64 -11.60
C PRO A 122 37.68 13.70 -10.46
N ALA A 123 38.50 12.71 -10.84
CA ALA A 123 38.91 11.55 -10.07
C ALA A 123 39.35 11.87 -8.63
N GLN A 124 38.53 11.43 -7.69
CA GLN A 124 39.00 11.04 -6.36
C GLN A 124 39.28 9.53 -6.41
N THR A 125 40.43 9.11 -5.90
CA THR A 125 40.78 7.70 -5.69
C THR A 125 39.57 7.00 -5.03
N PRO A 126 38.95 5.97 -5.64
CA PRO A 126 37.73 5.40 -5.08
C PRO A 126 38.08 4.77 -3.74
N ALA A 127 37.63 5.39 -2.64
CA ALA A 127 37.58 4.73 -1.36
C ALA A 127 36.77 3.45 -1.55
N LEU A 128 37.31 2.30 -1.10
CA LEU A 128 36.60 1.02 -1.13
C LEU A 128 35.27 1.21 -0.38
N LYS A 129 34.18 1.38 -1.14
CA LYS A 129 32.86 1.61 -0.58
C LYS A 129 32.43 0.37 0.20
N LYS A 130 31.76 0.58 1.33
CA LYS A 130 31.32 -0.50 2.21
C LYS A 130 30.37 -1.42 1.43
N LEU A 131 30.69 -2.71 1.37
CA LEU A 131 29.80 -3.72 0.86
C LEU A 131 28.67 -3.96 1.87
N LEU A 132 27.43 -3.81 1.42
CA LEU A 132 26.26 -3.87 2.30
C LEU A 132 26.01 -5.28 2.83
N LEU A 133 26.24 -6.29 1.98
CA LEU A 133 25.77 -7.66 2.19
C LEU A 133 26.88 -8.70 2.19
N ALA A 134 28.15 -8.29 2.16
CA ALA A 134 29.30 -9.19 2.13
C ALA A 134 29.38 -10.14 3.34
N HIS A 135 28.73 -9.78 4.45
CA HIS A 135 28.67 -10.56 5.67
C HIS A 135 27.63 -11.69 5.64
N MET A 136 26.73 -11.70 4.65
CA MET A 136 25.67 -12.70 4.55
C MET A 136 26.08 -13.93 3.75
N PRO A 137 25.75 -15.15 4.21
CA PRO A 137 26.02 -16.38 3.50
C PRO A 137 25.07 -16.58 2.30
N ASP A 138 25.52 -17.29 1.27
CA ASP A 138 24.73 -17.52 0.05
C ASP A 138 23.43 -18.26 0.34
N ASP A 139 23.44 -19.22 1.26
CA ASP A 139 22.25 -19.97 1.66
C ASP A 139 21.16 -19.08 2.27
N GLU A 140 21.57 -17.98 2.92
CA GLU A 140 20.63 -17.02 3.48
C GLU A 140 20.04 -16.12 2.39
N LEU A 141 20.87 -15.63 1.47
CA LEU A 141 20.44 -14.86 0.29
C LEU A 141 19.51 -15.67 -0.62
N LEU A 142 19.85 -16.93 -0.90
CA LEU A 142 18.99 -17.88 -1.59
C LEU A 142 17.68 -18.11 -0.83
N GLY A 143 17.72 -18.12 0.50
CA GLY A 143 16.55 -18.22 1.35
C GLY A 143 15.57 -17.04 1.23
N TYR A 144 16.05 -15.88 0.77
CA TYR A 144 15.22 -14.72 0.43
C TYR A 144 14.77 -14.69 -1.06
N GLY A 145 15.06 -15.76 -1.82
CA GLY A 145 14.64 -15.88 -3.22
C GLY A 145 15.57 -15.22 -4.23
N VAL A 146 16.77 -14.80 -3.82
CA VAL A 146 17.81 -14.27 -4.72
C VAL A 146 18.25 -15.37 -5.68
N PRO A 147 18.12 -15.20 -7.01
CA PRO A 147 18.55 -16.22 -7.96
C PRO A 147 20.06 -16.48 -7.86
N ALA A 148 20.47 -17.73 -8.05
CA ALA A 148 21.87 -18.14 -7.94
C ALA A 148 22.82 -17.34 -8.86
N GLU A 149 22.33 -16.96 -10.04
CA GLU A 149 23.05 -16.14 -11.04
C GLU A 149 23.44 -14.75 -10.52
N TRP A 150 22.72 -14.23 -9.51
CA TRP A 150 22.88 -12.87 -8.99
C TRP A 150 23.56 -12.79 -7.62
N LEU A 151 23.85 -13.93 -6.97
CA LEU A 151 24.47 -13.96 -5.63
C LEU A 151 25.81 -13.20 -5.58
N ALA A 152 26.63 -13.34 -6.62
CA ALA A 152 27.94 -12.68 -6.68
C ALA A 152 27.81 -11.15 -6.71
N ASP A 153 26.87 -10.62 -7.51
CA ASP A 153 26.59 -9.18 -7.60
C ASP A 153 25.95 -8.65 -6.31
N VAL A 154 25.04 -9.42 -5.70
CA VAL A 154 24.40 -9.10 -4.42
C VAL A 154 25.43 -8.96 -3.29
N ARG A 155 26.43 -9.85 -3.22
CA ARG A 155 27.51 -9.73 -2.22
C ARG A 155 28.41 -8.51 -2.46
N GLN A 156 28.53 -8.07 -3.71
CA GLN A 156 29.31 -6.90 -4.10
C GLN A 156 28.48 -5.61 -4.09
N ALA A 157 27.22 -5.66 -3.68
CA ALA A 157 26.34 -4.50 -3.65
C ALA A 157 26.83 -3.46 -2.64
N THR A 158 26.81 -2.19 -3.08
CA THR A 158 27.11 -1.00 -2.29
C THR A 158 25.86 -0.12 -2.22
N GLU A 159 25.92 0.96 -1.42
CA GLU A 159 24.83 1.95 -1.35
C GLU A 159 24.45 2.52 -2.73
N ASP A 160 25.41 2.63 -3.66
CA ASP A 160 25.13 3.19 -4.99
C ASP A 160 24.57 2.15 -5.98
N THR A 161 24.87 0.86 -5.78
CA THR A 161 24.53 -0.19 -6.77
C THR A 161 23.31 -1.00 -6.37
N VAL A 162 22.94 -1.04 -5.09
CA VAL A 162 21.85 -1.89 -4.58
C VAL A 162 20.49 -1.60 -5.22
N LEU A 163 20.19 -0.32 -5.52
CA LEU A 163 18.94 0.07 -6.17
C LEU A 163 18.88 -0.43 -7.61
N ALA A 164 19.95 -0.20 -8.39
CA ALA A 164 20.03 -0.68 -9.77
C ALA A 164 20.03 -2.22 -9.82
N LEU A 165 20.64 -2.88 -8.83
CA LEU A 165 20.63 -4.33 -8.72
C LEU A 165 19.22 -4.87 -8.46
N ALA A 166 18.44 -4.20 -7.61
CA ALA A 166 17.07 -4.59 -7.27
C ALA A 166 16.15 -4.63 -8.51
N ASP A 167 16.36 -3.77 -9.51
CA ASP A 167 15.59 -3.74 -10.76
C ASP A 167 15.73 -5.02 -11.61
N HIS A 168 16.78 -5.82 -11.35
CA HIS A 168 17.06 -7.05 -12.09
C HIS A 168 16.63 -8.32 -11.34
N LEU A 169 16.21 -8.19 -10.08
CA LEU A 169 15.85 -9.33 -9.23
C LEU A 169 14.32 -9.55 -9.22
N PRO A 170 13.86 -10.78 -8.93
CA PRO A 170 12.47 -11.02 -8.55
C PRO A 170 12.06 -10.10 -7.39
N ALA A 171 10.82 -9.59 -7.41
CA ALA A 171 10.36 -8.57 -6.49
C ALA A 171 10.57 -8.93 -5.01
N GLU A 172 10.34 -10.20 -4.63
CA GLU A 172 10.58 -10.69 -3.26
C GLU A 172 12.06 -10.57 -2.84
N ALA A 173 12.98 -10.88 -3.76
CA ALA A 173 14.40 -10.83 -3.51
C ALA A 173 14.88 -9.38 -3.46
N ALA A 174 14.36 -8.52 -4.35
CA ALA A 174 14.62 -7.09 -4.36
C ALA A 174 14.16 -6.41 -3.05
N GLU A 175 12.95 -6.71 -2.58
CA GLU A 175 12.41 -6.19 -1.32
C GLU A 175 13.27 -6.62 -0.13
N ALA A 176 13.59 -7.92 -0.03
CA ALA A 176 14.45 -8.44 1.03
C ALA A 176 15.84 -7.80 1.00
N LEU A 177 16.43 -7.65 -0.19
CA LEU A 177 17.73 -7.00 -0.39
C LEU A 177 17.75 -5.56 0.14
N LEU A 178 16.73 -4.78 -0.18
CA LEU A 178 16.61 -3.38 0.24
C LEU A 178 16.36 -3.25 1.75
N GLU A 179 15.57 -4.16 2.33
CA GLU A 179 15.37 -4.21 3.78
C GLU A 179 16.66 -4.56 4.52
N LEU A 180 17.42 -5.54 4.03
CA LEU A 180 18.73 -5.90 4.58
C LEU A 180 19.74 -4.76 4.45
N ALA A 181 19.76 -4.09 3.30
CA ALA A 181 20.63 -2.93 3.05
C ALA A 181 20.37 -1.77 4.02
N THR A 182 19.14 -1.65 4.54
CA THR A 182 18.75 -0.61 5.50
C THR A 182 18.85 -1.07 6.96
N GLY A 183 19.38 -2.27 7.22
CA GLY A 183 19.58 -2.82 8.55
C GLY A 183 18.34 -3.49 9.16
N GLY A 184 17.30 -3.73 8.35
CA GLY A 184 16.12 -4.51 8.73
C GLY A 184 16.37 -6.02 8.67
N THR A 185 15.35 -6.80 9.04
CA THR A 185 15.38 -8.26 8.95
C THR A 185 14.15 -8.71 8.17
N PRO A 186 14.29 -8.99 6.86
CA PRO A 186 13.16 -9.34 6.03
C PRO A 186 12.53 -10.66 6.45
N TYR A 187 11.24 -10.76 6.16
CA TYR A 187 10.50 -12.00 6.38
C TYR A 187 11.06 -13.11 5.48
N LYS A 188 11.52 -14.20 6.09
CA LYS A 188 11.98 -15.39 5.38
C LYS A 188 10.79 -16.31 5.11
N PRO A 189 10.36 -16.52 3.84
CA PRO A 189 9.29 -17.46 3.55
C PRO A 189 9.70 -18.86 4.03
N ARG A 190 8.79 -19.54 4.74
CA ARG A 190 8.98 -20.95 5.06
C ARG A 190 8.96 -21.74 3.75
N PRO A 191 9.93 -22.64 3.49
CA PRO A 191 9.88 -23.48 2.32
C PRO A 191 8.58 -24.29 2.37
N VAL A 192 7.66 -23.99 1.46
CA VAL A 192 6.49 -24.83 1.25
C VAL A 192 6.93 -25.86 0.20
N PRO A 193 6.94 -27.17 0.50
CA PRO A 193 7.07 -28.17 -0.55
C PRO A 193 5.78 -28.12 -1.38
N ALA A 194 5.70 -27.16 -2.30
CA ALA A 194 4.63 -27.09 -3.28
C ALA A 194 4.90 -28.18 -4.33
N ALA A 195 3.89 -29.00 -4.61
CA ALA A 195 4.00 -30.00 -5.68
C ALA A 195 4.17 -29.35 -7.06
N ASP A 196 3.61 -28.14 -7.24
CA ASP A 196 3.82 -27.26 -8.39
C ASP A 196 4.58 -25.97 -7.98
N PRO A 197 5.75 -25.67 -8.58
CA PRO A 197 6.48 -24.41 -8.39
C PRO A 197 5.67 -23.12 -8.62
N PHE A 198 4.60 -23.17 -9.43
CA PHE A 198 3.71 -22.02 -9.66
C PHE A 198 2.71 -21.78 -8.53
N ASP A 199 2.48 -22.76 -7.66
CA ASP A 199 1.60 -22.63 -6.50
C ASP A 199 2.29 -21.96 -5.30
N HIS A 200 3.61 -21.78 -5.36
CA HIS A 200 4.35 -21.07 -4.32
C HIS A 200 3.82 -19.63 -4.16
N PRO A 201 3.65 -19.11 -2.93
CA PRO A 201 3.16 -17.74 -2.71
C PRO A 201 3.92 -16.67 -3.50
N ASP A 202 5.25 -16.77 -3.57
CA ASP A 202 6.07 -15.84 -4.36
C ASP A 202 5.88 -16.01 -5.88
N ALA A 203 5.64 -17.24 -6.35
CA ALA A 203 5.34 -17.48 -7.76
C ALA A 203 3.97 -16.93 -8.14
N ARG A 204 2.97 -17.02 -7.25
CA ARG A 204 1.63 -16.42 -7.42
C ARG A 204 1.62 -14.89 -7.49
N ARG A 205 2.71 -14.23 -7.05
CA ARG A 205 2.92 -12.79 -7.29
C ARG A 205 3.12 -12.50 -8.78
N ARG A 206 3.79 -13.42 -9.49
CA ARG A 206 4.35 -13.20 -10.84
C ARG A 206 3.65 -14.00 -11.93
N PHE A 207 2.97 -15.09 -11.56
CA PHE A 207 2.25 -15.96 -12.47
C PHE A 207 0.82 -16.16 -12.01
N ARG A 208 -0.11 -15.95 -12.93
CA ARG A 208 -1.53 -16.20 -12.70
C ARG A 208 -2.00 -17.36 -13.57
N VAL A 209 -2.61 -18.37 -12.96
CA VAL A 209 -3.37 -19.40 -13.66
C VAL A 209 -4.69 -18.80 -14.12
N VAL A 210 -5.06 -19.07 -15.36
CA VAL A 210 -6.31 -18.61 -15.97
C VAL A 210 -7.14 -19.83 -16.32
N THR A 211 -8.27 -20.01 -15.64
CA THR A 211 -9.11 -21.21 -15.75
C THR A 211 -10.15 -21.12 -16.87
N ASP A 212 -10.55 -19.91 -17.25
CA ASP A 212 -11.58 -19.69 -18.27
C ASP A 212 -11.39 -18.36 -19.05
N VAL A 213 -12.22 -18.17 -20.08
CA VAL A 213 -12.17 -17.01 -21.00
C VAL A 213 -12.55 -15.71 -20.29
N ASP A 214 -13.52 -15.75 -19.37
CA ASP A 214 -13.93 -14.57 -18.60
C ASP A 214 -12.82 -14.13 -17.64
N GLU A 215 -12.07 -15.08 -17.09
CA GLU A 215 -10.90 -14.81 -16.29
C GLU A 215 -9.77 -14.19 -17.10
N LEU A 216 -9.55 -14.65 -18.34
CA LEU A 216 -8.60 -14.04 -19.27
C LEU A 216 -9.01 -12.60 -19.61
N ALA A 217 -10.28 -12.37 -19.93
CA ALA A 217 -10.81 -11.05 -20.21
C ALA A 217 -10.56 -10.09 -19.04
N ARG A 218 -10.87 -10.53 -17.80
CA ARG A 218 -10.58 -9.76 -16.59
C ARG A 218 -9.09 -9.53 -16.36
N ALA A 219 -8.23 -10.49 -16.71
CA ALA A 219 -6.78 -10.33 -16.60
C ALA A 219 -6.21 -9.31 -17.60
N LEU A 220 -6.83 -9.19 -18.78
CA LEU A 220 -6.40 -8.32 -19.87
C LEU A 220 -7.03 -6.92 -19.84
N GLU A 221 -8.27 -6.77 -19.35
CA GLU A 221 -8.99 -5.48 -19.29
C GLU A 221 -8.60 -4.60 -18.12
N TYR A 222 -8.11 -5.19 -17.02
CA TYR A 222 -7.64 -4.45 -15.85
C TYR A 222 -6.11 -4.60 -15.72
N PRO A 223 -5.31 -3.79 -16.45
CA PRO A 223 -3.87 -3.83 -16.31
C PRO A 223 -3.51 -3.39 -14.88
N TRP A 224 -2.96 -4.30 -14.09
CA TRP A 224 -2.24 -4.05 -12.82
C TRP A 224 -2.96 -3.31 -11.68
N GLU A 225 -4.19 -2.84 -11.86
CA GLU A 225 -4.96 -2.21 -10.76
C GLU A 225 -5.24 -3.19 -9.61
N ARG A 226 -5.11 -4.50 -9.85
CA ARG A 226 -5.12 -5.55 -8.83
C ARG A 226 -3.86 -5.59 -7.96
N TRP A 227 -2.72 -5.03 -8.38
CA TRP A 227 -1.52 -4.91 -7.54
C TRP A 227 -1.64 -3.79 -6.51
N THR A 228 -2.39 -2.71 -6.82
CA THR A 228 -2.71 -1.68 -5.81
C THR A 228 -3.57 -2.21 -4.66
N VAL A 229 -4.10 -3.42 -4.80
CA VAL A 229 -4.86 -4.15 -3.80
C VAL A 229 -4.34 -5.58 -3.62
N PHE A 230 -3.12 -5.90 -4.04
CA PHE A 230 -2.56 -7.24 -3.82
C PHE A 230 -1.97 -7.32 -2.41
N LEU A 231 -2.49 -8.24 -1.60
CA LEU A 231 -2.00 -8.46 -0.26
C LEU A 231 -0.73 -9.32 -0.31
N HIS A 232 0.36 -8.82 0.26
CA HIS A 232 1.58 -9.61 0.34
C HIS A 232 1.33 -10.88 1.20
N PRO A 233 1.84 -12.08 0.85
CA PRO A 233 1.65 -13.30 1.65
C PRO A 233 1.96 -13.13 3.15
N ALA A 234 3.04 -12.42 3.49
CA ALA A 234 3.40 -12.11 4.89
C ALA A 234 2.35 -11.25 5.63
N GLN A 235 1.43 -10.59 4.92
CA GLN A 235 0.37 -9.77 5.48
C GLN A 235 -0.95 -10.53 5.68
N HIS A 236 -1.09 -11.74 5.14
CA HIS A 236 -2.31 -12.56 5.32
C HIS A 236 -2.60 -12.80 6.80
N GLU A 237 -1.58 -13.17 7.58
CA GLU A 237 -1.77 -13.39 9.01
C GLU A 237 -2.30 -12.13 9.69
N LEU A 238 -1.79 -10.95 9.35
CA LEU A 238 -2.27 -9.68 9.89
C LEU A 238 -3.75 -9.39 9.52
N VAL A 239 -4.14 -9.73 8.29
CA VAL A 239 -5.50 -9.54 7.77
C VAL A 239 -6.50 -10.51 8.36
N GLU A 240 -6.10 -11.75 8.66
CA GLU A 240 -7.03 -12.81 9.12
C GLU A 240 -7.02 -12.98 10.65
N ARG A 241 -5.98 -12.49 11.33
CA ARG A 241 -5.82 -12.65 12.78
C ARG A 241 -6.99 -12.07 13.56
N ARG A 242 -7.46 -12.82 14.55
CA ARG A 242 -8.39 -12.31 15.56
C ARG A 242 -7.60 -11.56 16.63
N PHE A 243 -7.97 -10.31 16.86
CA PHE A 243 -7.42 -9.50 17.95
C PHE A 243 -8.43 -9.47 19.10
N GLY A 244 -7.96 -9.53 20.34
CA GLY A 244 -8.81 -9.47 21.55
C GLY A 244 -9.30 -8.05 21.90
N GLY A 245 -9.18 -7.10 20.98
CA GLY A 245 -9.43 -5.68 21.18
C GLY A 245 -8.77 -4.82 20.10
N PRO A 246 -8.62 -3.51 20.33
CA PRO A 246 -7.98 -2.59 19.40
C PRO A 246 -6.56 -3.04 19.04
N ALA A 247 -6.22 -2.99 17.75
CA ALA A 247 -4.91 -3.36 17.24
C ALA A 247 -4.34 -2.25 16.34
N ARG A 248 -3.04 -1.98 16.47
CA ARG A 248 -2.32 -1.01 15.64
C ARG A 248 -1.29 -1.74 14.78
N ILE A 249 -1.36 -1.53 13.48
CA ILE A 249 -0.37 -2.01 12.52
C ILE A 249 0.52 -0.83 12.12
N ALA A 250 1.83 -0.99 12.21
CA ALA A 250 2.82 0.02 11.85
C ALA A 250 3.78 -0.55 10.81
N GLY A 251 4.27 0.30 9.91
CA GLY A 251 5.21 -0.06 8.85
C GLY A 251 5.68 1.19 8.10
N SER A 252 6.88 1.14 7.52
CA SER A 252 7.45 2.25 6.74
C SER A 252 6.59 2.60 5.51
N ALA A 253 6.87 3.74 4.87
CA ALA A 253 6.19 4.13 3.64
C ALA A 253 6.36 3.03 2.57
N GLY A 254 5.33 2.78 1.76
CA GLY A 254 5.38 1.76 0.69
C GLY A 254 5.11 0.31 1.12
N THR A 255 5.05 -0.01 2.43
CA THR A 255 4.82 -1.38 2.94
C THR A 255 3.39 -1.93 2.77
N GLY A 256 2.54 -1.32 1.93
CA GLY A 256 1.21 -1.84 1.64
C GLY A 256 0.16 -1.73 2.77
N LYS A 257 0.36 -0.88 3.79
CA LYS A 257 -0.60 -0.69 4.90
C LYS A 257 -2.05 -0.44 4.44
N THR A 258 -2.24 0.44 3.45
CA THR A 258 -3.55 0.69 2.84
C THR A 258 -4.16 -0.58 2.24
N VAL A 259 -3.34 -1.45 1.64
CA VAL A 259 -3.80 -2.74 1.10
C VAL A 259 -4.23 -3.68 2.21
N VAL A 260 -3.46 -3.74 3.30
CA VAL A 260 -3.82 -4.48 4.52
C VAL A 260 -5.17 -3.98 5.06
N ALA A 261 -5.39 -2.67 5.14
CA ALA A 261 -6.66 -2.10 5.61
C ALA A 261 -7.86 -2.51 4.73
N LEU A 262 -7.70 -2.45 3.41
CA LEU A 262 -8.73 -2.87 2.45
C LEU A 262 -9.07 -4.36 2.58
N HIS A 263 -8.05 -5.21 2.62
CA HIS A 263 -8.21 -6.65 2.80
C HIS A 263 -8.81 -7.00 4.15
N ARG A 264 -8.41 -6.30 5.22
CA ARG A 264 -8.98 -6.49 6.56
C ARG A 264 -10.46 -6.14 6.59
N ALA A 265 -10.87 -5.02 5.99
CA ALA A 265 -12.28 -4.64 5.90
C ALA A 265 -13.10 -5.69 5.12
N ALA A 266 -12.59 -6.14 3.96
CA ALA A 266 -13.22 -7.19 3.18
C ALA A 266 -13.29 -8.54 3.91
N TYR A 267 -12.21 -8.94 4.59
CA TYR A 267 -12.15 -10.16 5.40
C TYR A 267 -13.18 -10.12 6.53
N LEU A 268 -13.23 -9.03 7.30
CA LEU A 268 -14.18 -8.87 8.40
C LEU A 268 -15.64 -8.94 7.91
N ALA A 269 -15.93 -8.33 6.76
CA ALA A 269 -17.24 -8.41 6.13
C ALA A 269 -17.59 -9.82 5.67
N ARG A 270 -16.64 -10.58 5.12
CA ARG A 270 -16.87 -11.98 4.70
C ARG A 270 -17.06 -12.91 5.90
N ALA A 271 -16.23 -12.74 6.93
CA ALA A 271 -16.25 -13.58 8.13
C ALA A 271 -17.48 -13.32 9.02
N ASN A 272 -18.10 -12.14 8.93
CA ASN A 272 -19.26 -11.74 9.73
C ASN A 272 -20.40 -11.24 8.81
N PRO A 273 -21.29 -12.11 8.33
CA PRO A 273 -22.34 -11.77 7.36
C PRO A 273 -23.29 -10.65 7.81
N ASP A 274 -23.54 -10.52 9.11
CA ASP A 274 -24.48 -9.54 9.67
C ASP A 274 -23.81 -8.24 10.16
N ALA A 275 -22.47 -8.16 10.10
CA ALA A 275 -21.73 -7.03 10.61
C ALA A 275 -21.74 -5.82 9.65
N ARG A 276 -21.71 -4.62 10.23
CA ARG A 276 -21.41 -3.34 9.57
C ARG A 276 -19.96 -2.95 9.81
N ILE A 277 -19.25 -2.66 8.72
CA ILE A 277 -17.83 -2.34 8.75
C ILE A 277 -17.66 -0.90 8.30
N LEU A 278 -16.86 -0.12 9.04
CA LEU A 278 -16.40 1.18 8.62
C LEU A 278 -14.91 1.09 8.22
N LEU A 279 -14.60 1.43 6.97
CA LEU A 279 -13.24 1.70 6.53
C LEU A 279 -13.07 3.22 6.37
N THR A 280 -12.27 3.83 7.22
CA THR A 280 -12.19 5.30 7.34
C THR A 280 -10.76 5.81 7.23
N THR A 281 -10.63 7.10 6.96
CA THR A 281 -9.36 7.85 6.89
C THR A 281 -9.62 9.32 7.27
N PHE A 282 -8.59 10.16 7.28
CA PHE A 282 -8.71 11.57 7.70
C PHE A 282 -9.14 12.52 6.56
N SER A 283 -9.10 12.09 5.29
CA SER A 283 -9.30 12.96 4.12
C SER A 283 -10.32 12.40 3.12
N GLU A 284 -11.13 13.27 2.52
CA GLU A 284 -12.08 12.93 1.45
C GLU A 284 -11.39 12.32 0.23
N THR A 285 -10.26 12.88 -0.19
CA THR A 285 -9.49 12.38 -1.33
C THR A 285 -9.02 10.94 -1.10
N LEU A 286 -8.57 10.63 0.11
CA LEU A 286 -8.14 9.28 0.48
C LEU A 286 -9.33 8.33 0.56
N ALA A 287 -10.47 8.77 1.10
CA ALA A 287 -11.68 7.94 1.14
C ALA A 287 -12.19 7.60 -0.28
N ILE A 288 -12.14 8.54 -1.23
CA ILE A 288 -12.44 8.27 -2.64
C ILE A 288 -11.48 7.23 -3.22
N ALA A 289 -10.18 7.35 -2.95
CA ALA A 289 -9.19 6.38 -3.39
C ALA A 289 -9.44 4.99 -2.78
N LEU A 290 -9.77 4.90 -1.48
CA LEU A 290 -10.13 3.67 -0.80
C LEU A 290 -11.39 3.03 -1.39
N ARG A 291 -12.43 3.82 -1.70
CA ARG A 291 -13.66 3.32 -2.37
C ARG A 291 -13.35 2.65 -3.69
N THR A 292 -12.54 3.30 -4.52
CA THR A 292 -12.13 2.77 -5.83
C THR A 292 -11.34 1.48 -5.68
N LYS A 293 -10.36 1.45 -4.77
CA LYS A 293 -9.56 0.25 -4.48
C LYS A 293 -10.41 -0.88 -3.89
N LEU A 294 -11.29 -0.60 -2.94
CA LEU A 294 -12.18 -1.60 -2.35
C LEU A 294 -13.09 -2.21 -3.41
N ALA A 295 -13.68 -1.40 -4.29
CA ALA A 295 -14.52 -1.88 -5.39
C ALA A 295 -13.75 -2.84 -6.32
N ARG A 296 -12.47 -2.56 -6.59
CA ARG A 296 -11.60 -3.44 -7.38
C ARG A 296 -11.29 -4.74 -6.65
N LEU A 297 -11.07 -4.68 -5.33
CA LEU A 297 -10.77 -5.85 -4.50
C LEU A 297 -11.96 -6.81 -4.39
N ILE A 298 -13.16 -6.30 -4.15
CA ILE A 298 -14.36 -7.13 -3.92
C ILE A 298 -15.08 -7.52 -5.22
N GLY A 299 -14.68 -6.92 -6.36
CA GLY A 299 -15.21 -7.26 -7.68
C GLY A 299 -16.73 -7.29 -7.74
N THR A 300 -17.28 -8.47 -8.03
CA THR A 300 -18.72 -8.75 -8.21
C THR A 300 -19.42 -9.23 -6.93
N GLU A 301 -18.95 -8.84 -5.74
CA GLU A 301 -19.62 -9.12 -4.47
C GLU A 301 -20.44 -7.89 -3.97
N PRO A 302 -21.58 -7.54 -4.59
CA PRO A 302 -22.33 -6.32 -4.26
C PRO A 302 -22.81 -6.30 -2.81
N ARG A 303 -23.18 -7.46 -2.25
CA ARG A 303 -23.59 -7.60 -0.84
C ARG A 303 -22.44 -7.30 0.14
N LEU A 304 -21.18 -7.48 -0.28
CA LEU A 304 -20.04 -7.10 0.54
C LEU A 304 -19.89 -5.58 0.55
N ARG A 305 -20.03 -4.96 -0.64
CA ARG A 305 -19.94 -3.51 -0.82
C ARG A 305 -20.96 -2.75 0.01
N GLU A 306 -22.19 -3.24 0.10
CA GLU A 306 -23.26 -2.59 0.86
C GLU A 306 -23.01 -2.57 2.37
N ARG A 307 -22.15 -3.46 2.89
CA ARG A 307 -21.86 -3.61 4.32
C ARG A 307 -20.59 -2.89 4.78
N ILE A 308 -19.78 -2.42 3.84
CA ILE A 308 -18.54 -1.68 4.12
C ILE A 308 -18.77 -0.22 3.75
N ASP A 309 -18.94 0.63 4.77
CA ASP A 309 -18.96 2.08 4.59
C ASP A 309 -17.53 2.57 4.41
N VAL A 310 -17.30 3.41 3.40
CA VAL A 310 -16.00 4.02 3.16
C VAL A 310 -16.18 5.52 3.03
N ASP A 311 -15.82 6.25 4.08
CA ASP A 311 -16.00 7.69 4.22
C ASP A 311 -14.90 8.27 5.13
N PRO A 312 -14.58 9.57 5.04
CA PRO A 312 -13.73 10.21 6.03
C PRO A 312 -14.39 10.23 7.40
N LEU A 313 -13.57 10.17 8.44
CA LEU A 313 -14.06 10.08 9.81
C LEU A 313 -14.93 11.28 10.19
N ASP A 314 -14.57 12.48 9.73
CA ASP A 314 -15.34 13.71 9.97
C ASP A 314 -16.73 13.66 9.35
N THR A 315 -16.87 13.07 8.16
CA THR A 315 -18.15 12.89 7.46
C THR A 315 -19.01 11.89 8.21
N VAL A 316 -18.42 10.77 8.65
CA VAL A 316 -19.12 9.75 9.45
C VAL A 316 -19.60 10.33 10.77
N ALA A 317 -18.74 11.05 11.48
CA ALA A 317 -19.08 11.65 12.76
C ALA A 317 -20.21 12.67 12.62
N ARG A 318 -20.15 13.60 11.66
CA ARG A 318 -21.26 14.53 11.42
C ARG A 318 -22.56 13.82 11.10
N ARG A 319 -22.52 12.81 10.23
CA ARG A 319 -23.69 12.01 9.86
C ARG A 319 -24.29 11.25 11.06
N LEU A 320 -23.47 10.78 11.99
CA LEU A 320 -23.95 10.13 13.21
C LEU A 320 -24.48 11.15 14.22
N HIS A 321 -23.79 12.28 14.39
CA HIS A 321 -24.24 13.35 15.28
C HIS A 321 -25.61 13.87 14.86
N ASP A 322 -25.79 14.18 13.57
CA ASP A 322 -27.06 14.65 13.03
C ASP A 322 -28.21 13.66 13.26
N ARG A 323 -27.93 12.36 13.18
CA ARG A 323 -28.92 11.30 13.35
C ARG A 323 -29.26 11.01 14.82
N MET A 324 -28.28 11.05 15.71
CA MET A 324 -28.42 10.59 17.10
C MET A 324 -28.63 11.74 18.09
N LEU A 325 -27.95 12.87 17.87
CA LEU A 325 -27.92 14.03 18.77
C LEU A 325 -28.55 15.29 18.15
N GLY A 326 -28.93 15.23 16.86
CA GLY A 326 -29.45 16.35 16.09
C GLY A 326 -28.37 17.18 15.42
N ARG A 327 -28.78 18.13 14.56
CA ARG A 327 -27.84 18.96 13.79
C ARG A 327 -27.08 19.93 14.69
N ALA A 328 -25.75 19.94 14.54
CA ALA A 328 -24.87 20.91 15.19
C ALA A 328 -24.18 21.82 14.17
N GLU A 329 -24.08 23.10 14.51
CA GLU A 329 -23.30 24.05 13.72
C GLU A 329 -21.83 23.98 14.15
N VAL A 330 -20.98 23.53 13.23
CA VAL A 330 -19.55 23.35 13.50
C VAL A 330 -18.81 24.66 13.24
N ALA A 331 -18.06 25.13 14.24
CA ALA A 331 -17.23 26.33 14.10
C ALA A 331 -16.20 26.16 12.97
N SER A 332 -16.16 27.14 12.05
CA SER A 332 -15.15 27.16 10.99
C SER A 332 -13.76 27.45 11.57
N ARG A 333 -12.70 27.03 10.87
CA ARG A 333 -11.32 27.29 11.30
C ARG A 333 -11.01 28.78 11.44
N GLU A 334 -11.54 29.58 10.51
CA GLU A 334 -11.40 31.04 10.53
C GLU A 334 -12.18 31.65 11.69
N GLY A 335 -13.45 31.26 11.87
CA GLY A 335 -14.28 31.74 12.99
C GLY A 335 -13.69 31.38 14.35
N LEU A 336 -13.09 30.19 14.49
CA LEU A 336 -12.39 29.79 15.71
C LEU A 336 -11.12 30.61 15.94
N ARG A 337 -10.33 30.85 14.89
CA ARG A 337 -9.13 31.69 14.95
C ARG A 337 -9.48 33.12 15.35
N ASP A 338 -10.55 33.68 14.78
CA ASP A 338 -11.03 35.01 15.10
C ASP A 338 -11.52 35.08 16.55
N ARG A 339 -12.24 34.04 17.00
CA ARG A 339 -12.69 33.97 18.40
C ARG A 339 -11.53 33.90 19.40
N VAL A 340 -10.48 33.14 19.07
CA VAL A 340 -9.25 33.10 19.89
C VAL A 340 -8.58 34.47 19.91
N ARG A 341 -8.56 35.21 18.78
CA ARG A 341 -8.01 36.56 18.70
C ARG A 341 -8.80 37.54 19.58
N GLU A 342 -10.12 37.56 19.47
CA GLU A 342 -11.03 38.39 20.29
C GLU A 342 -10.82 38.12 21.79
N SER A 343 -10.85 36.84 22.18
CA SER A 343 -10.72 36.41 23.58
C SER A 343 -9.36 36.76 24.20
N ALA A 344 -8.32 36.88 23.36
CA ALA A 344 -6.99 37.29 23.77
C ALA A 344 -6.87 38.81 23.94
N GLN A 345 -7.57 39.61 23.12
CA GLN A 345 -7.61 41.07 23.23
C GLN A 345 -8.38 41.55 24.46
N GLU A 346 -9.39 40.79 24.87
CA GLU A 346 -10.15 41.02 26.12
C GLU A 346 -9.37 40.57 27.38
N GLY A 347 -8.14 40.07 27.22
CA GLY A 347 -7.38 39.35 28.24
C GLY A 347 -6.03 39.96 28.65
N VAL A 348 -5.46 39.33 29.68
CA VAL A 348 -4.19 39.59 30.39
C VAL A 348 -3.08 40.27 29.58
N ASP A 349 -2.33 41.17 30.24
CA ASP A 349 -1.11 41.89 29.84
C ASP A 349 0.05 41.04 29.24
N GLN A 350 -0.09 39.71 29.16
CA GLN A 350 0.91 38.80 28.62
C GLN A 350 0.74 38.62 27.10
N LYS A 351 1.76 39.01 26.33
CA LYS A 351 1.77 38.92 24.87
C LYS A 351 2.08 37.50 24.40
N PHE A 352 1.04 36.67 24.26
CA PHE A 352 1.11 35.43 23.48
C PHE A 352 0.87 35.71 21.99
N SER A 353 1.55 35.01 21.09
CA SER A 353 1.25 35.12 19.67
C SER A 353 -0.06 34.42 19.34
N LEU A 354 -0.85 34.97 18.41
CA LEU A 354 -2.10 34.33 17.97
C LEU A 354 -1.86 32.92 17.44
N ALA A 355 -0.76 32.70 16.71
CA ALA A 355 -0.39 31.39 16.21
C ALA A 355 -0.21 30.37 17.35
N PHE A 356 0.46 30.78 18.44
CA PHE A 356 0.62 29.94 19.62
C PHE A 356 -0.73 29.65 20.29
N LEU A 357 -1.57 30.66 20.49
CA LEU A 357 -2.88 30.51 21.13
C LEU A 357 -3.78 29.54 20.36
N VAL A 358 -3.86 29.69 19.03
CA VAL A 358 -4.66 28.81 18.17
C VAL A 358 -4.13 27.37 18.21
N THR A 359 -2.81 27.21 18.19
CA THR A 359 -2.16 25.88 18.24
C THR A 359 -2.39 25.20 19.59
N GLU A 360 -2.21 25.93 20.69
CA GLU A 360 -2.44 25.42 22.06
C GLU A 360 -3.92 25.09 22.28
N TRP A 361 -4.84 25.94 21.82
CA TRP A 361 -6.26 25.64 21.84
C TRP A 361 -6.57 24.36 21.05
N THR A 362 -6.18 24.30 19.78
CA THR A 362 -6.59 23.23 18.87
C THR A 362 -6.00 21.87 19.27
N GLU A 363 -4.71 21.82 19.60
CA GLU A 363 -3.98 20.57 19.79
C GLU A 363 -3.90 20.12 21.26
N VAL A 364 -4.25 20.98 22.23
CA VAL A 364 -4.24 20.64 23.66
C VAL A 364 -5.63 20.75 24.25
N VAL A 365 -6.21 21.95 24.27
CA VAL A 365 -7.48 22.18 24.98
C VAL A 365 -8.65 21.48 24.29
N ASP A 366 -8.86 21.77 23.02
CA ASP A 366 -9.96 21.21 22.23
C ASP A 366 -9.67 19.73 21.87
N ALA A 367 -8.45 19.37 21.48
CA ALA A 367 -8.13 17.97 21.19
C ALA A 367 -8.42 17.00 22.35
N TRP A 368 -8.18 17.43 23.59
CA TRP A 368 -8.43 16.63 24.79
C TRP A 368 -9.79 16.93 25.45
N GLN A 369 -10.55 17.89 24.92
CA GLN A 369 -11.78 18.44 25.49
C GLN A 369 -11.64 18.82 26.97
N LEU A 370 -10.61 19.61 27.28
CA LEU A 370 -10.36 20.06 28.64
C LEU A 370 -11.41 21.10 29.05
N ASP A 371 -12.07 20.85 30.17
CA ASP A 371 -13.23 21.62 30.62
C ASP A 371 -13.02 22.43 31.90
N SER A 372 -11.86 22.28 32.53
CA SER A 372 -11.51 22.91 33.80
C SER A 372 -10.05 23.35 33.84
N TRP A 373 -9.76 24.29 34.75
CA TRP A 373 -8.40 24.76 35.02
C TRP A 373 -7.50 23.60 35.44
N GLU A 374 -7.99 22.75 36.33
CA GLU A 374 -7.30 21.58 36.85
C GLU A 374 -6.91 20.63 35.72
N ALA A 375 -7.86 20.31 34.82
CA ALA A 375 -7.60 19.48 33.66
C ALA A 375 -6.52 20.10 32.74
N TYR A 376 -6.55 21.41 32.51
CA TYR A 376 -5.53 22.10 31.71
C TYR A 376 -4.18 22.25 32.42
N ARG A 377 -4.14 22.37 33.75
CA ARG A 377 -2.90 22.39 34.53
C ARG A 377 -2.20 21.05 34.45
N ASP A 378 -2.96 19.96 34.58
CA ASP A 378 -2.41 18.62 34.78
C ASP A 378 -2.18 17.86 33.45
N VAL A 379 -2.73 18.34 32.33
CA VAL A 379 -2.49 17.72 31.01
C VAL A 379 -1.01 17.77 30.61
N ALA A 380 -0.53 16.63 30.11
CA ALA A 380 0.80 16.49 29.54
C ALA A 380 0.86 17.13 28.14
N ARG A 381 1.77 18.09 27.94
CA ARG A 381 1.98 18.78 26.66
C ARG A 381 3.04 18.07 25.81
N LEU A 382 2.76 16.81 25.44
CA LEU A 382 3.67 15.94 24.69
C LEU A 382 4.09 16.58 23.35
N GLY A 383 5.37 16.44 22.98
CA GLY A 383 5.91 16.94 21.70
C GLY A 383 6.14 18.46 21.62
N ARG A 384 5.90 19.21 22.69
CA ARG A 384 6.12 20.67 22.74
C ARG A 384 7.49 21.02 23.31
N LYS A 385 8.26 21.83 22.58
CA LYS A 385 9.62 22.28 22.97
C LYS A 385 9.62 23.29 24.14
N THR A 386 8.53 24.05 24.31
CA THR A 386 8.48 25.14 25.30
C THR A 386 7.73 24.71 26.56
N ARG A 387 8.44 24.68 27.69
CA ARG A 387 7.82 24.50 29.01
C ARG A 387 6.96 25.73 29.33
N LEU A 388 5.69 25.51 29.67
CA LEU A 388 4.80 26.56 30.17
C LEU A 388 4.77 26.52 31.70
N PRO A 389 5.24 27.58 32.39
CA PRO A 389 5.02 27.75 33.82
C PRO A 389 3.53 27.85 34.16
N GLU A 390 3.16 27.47 35.39
CA GLU A 390 1.77 27.48 35.85
C GLU A 390 1.10 28.85 35.71
N LYS A 391 1.81 29.93 36.06
CA LYS A 391 1.30 31.31 35.89
C LYS A 391 0.94 31.65 34.44
N GLN A 392 1.69 31.12 33.46
CA GLN A 392 1.37 31.30 32.04
C GLN A 392 0.19 30.42 31.64
N ARG A 393 0.12 29.17 32.14
CA ARG A 393 -1.05 28.30 31.92
C ARG A 393 -2.33 28.95 32.45
N GLN A 394 -2.28 29.59 33.62
CA GLN A 394 -3.44 30.25 34.20
C GLN A 394 -3.92 31.42 33.33
N ALA A 395 -2.99 32.23 32.82
CA ALA A 395 -3.31 33.30 31.87
C ALA A 395 -3.92 32.75 30.56
N LEU A 396 -3.39 31.63 30.05
CA LEU A 396 -3.93 30.95 28.86
C LEU A 396 -5.32 30.38 29.11
N TRP A 397 -5.54 29.74 30.26
CA TRP A 397 -6.84 29.18 30.62
C TRP A 397 -7.93 30.25 30.67
N ALA A 398 -7.64 31.43 31.24
CA ALA A 398 -8.59 32.54 31.23
C ALA A 398 -8.98 33.00 29.81
N ILE A 399 -8.07 32.90 28.84
CA ILE A 399 -8.38 33.16 27.42
C ILE A 399 -9.25 32.04 26.86
N PHE A 400 -8.88 30.79 27.09
CA PHE A 400 -9.58 29.62 26.56
C PHE A 400 -10.98 29.46 27.15
N GLU A 401 -11.20 29.84 28.40
CA GLU A 401 -12.52 29.89 29.03
C GLU A 401 -13.44 30.87 28.28
N ARG A 402 -12.95 32.07 27.92
CA ARG A 402 -13.71 33.01 27.07
C ARG A 402 -14.00 32.47 25.67
N VAL A 403 -13.07 31.71 25.08
CA VAL A 403 -13.29 31.03 23.80
C VAL A 403 -14.44 30.02 23.94
N ARG A 404 -14.41 29.17 24.98
CA ARG A 404 -15.46 28.17 25.27
C ARG A 404 -16.82 28.80 25.51
N THR A 405 -16.87 29.85 26.33
CA THR A 405 -18.11 30.59 26.61
C THR A 405 -18.68 31.18 25.33
N GLY A 406 -17.87 31.84 24.51
CA GLY A 406 -18.36 32.42 23.25
C GLY A 406 -18.81 31.40 22.21
N LEU A 407 -18.17 30.22 22.14
CA LEU A 407 -18.66 29.11 21.31
C LEU A 407 -20.03 28.63 21.80
N THR A 408 -20.21 28.52 23.11
CA THR A 408 -21.47 28.08 23.73
C THR A 408 -22.60 29.10 23.50
N GLU A 409 -22.33 30.39 23.68
CA GLU A 409 -23.30 31.48 23.44
C GLU A 409 -23.77 31.51 21.98
N ARG A 410 -22.86 31.29 21.04
CA ARG A 410 -23.17 31.20 19.60
C ARG A 410 -23.73 29.83 19.18
N ARG A 411 -23.91 28.90 20.13
CA ARG A 411 -24.36 27.51 19.89
C ARG A 411 -23.49 26.74 18.88
N LEU A 412 -22.21 27.10 18.80
CA LEU A 412 -21.23 26.46 17.94
C LEU A 412 -20.55 25.30 18.66
N VAL A 413 -20.19 24.27 17.90
CA VAL A 413 -19.44 23.11 18.38
C VAL A 413 -18.14 23.01 17.60
N THR A 414 -17.04 22.66 18.26
CA THR A 414 -15.80 22.33 17.54
C THR A 414 -15.88 20.93 16.95
N GLN A 415 -15.05 20.63 15.95
CA GLN A 415 -14.99 19.27 15.40
C GLN A 415 -14.63 18.24 16.49
N ALA A 416 -13.69 18.57 17.40
CA ALA A 416 -13.32 17.70 18.52
C ALA A 416 -14.45 17.55 19.56
N GLY A 417 -15.23 18.61 19.80
CA GLY A 417 -16.41 18.56 20.66
C GLY A 417 -17.51 17.68 20.08
N LEU A 418 -17.70 17.68 18.76
CA LEU A 418 -18.63 16.80 18.07
C LEU A 418 -18.27 15.32 18.32
N TYR A 419 -17.00 14.95 18.15
CA TYR A 419 -16.51 13.61 18.45
C TYR A 419 -16.73 13.19 19.90
N SER A 420 -16.47 14.11 20.84
CA SER A 420 -16.53 13.77 22.26
C SER A 420 -17.96 13.62 22.77
N ARG A 421 -18.90 14.41 22.24
CA ARG A 421 -20.34 14.22 22.49
C ARG A 421 -20.82 12.89 21.94
N LEU A 422 -20.39 12.51 20.74
CA LEU A 422 -20.70 11.20 20.17
C LEU A 422 -20.13 10.05 20.99
N ALA A 423 -18.86 10.12 21.37
CA ALA A 423 -18.20 9.09 22.16
C ALA A 423 -18.90 8.90 23.52
N ALA A 424 -19.25 9.99 24.20
CA ALA A 424 -19.99 9.93 25.47
C ALA A 424 -21.38 9.32 25.30
N HIS A 425 -22.08 9.66 24.21
CA HIS A 425 -23.41 9.12 23.92
C HIS A 425 -23.37 7.61 23.60
N LEU A 426 -22.42 7.17 22.76
CA LEU A 426 -22.25 5.76 22.39
C LEU A 426 -21.79 4.90 23.59
N ALA A 427 -20.99 5.44 24.49
CA ALA A 427 -20.59 4.77 25.73
C ALA A 427 -21.79 4.52 26.68
N GLY A 428 -22.90 5.24 26.50
CA GLY A 428 -24.13 5.12 27.30
C GLY A 428 -24.95 3.85 27.06
N GLY A 429 -24.50 2.92 26.19
CA GLY A 429 -25.12 1.60 25.99
C GLY A 429 -26.07 1.50 24.79
N GLU A 430 -26.06 2.49 23.89
CA GLU A 430 -26.77 2.36 22.62
C GLU A 430 -26.11 1.33 21.69
N ARG A 431 -26.89 0.79 20.75
CA ARG A 431 -26.36 -0.10 19.72
C ARG A 431 -25.40 0.67 18.83
N LEU A 432 -24.15 0.21 18.79
CA LEU A 432 -23.12 0.81 17.95
C LEU A 432 -23.51 0.76 16.45
N PRO A 433 -23.21 1.80 15.68
CA PRO A 433 -23.55 1.86 14.26
C PRO A 433 -22.67 0.94 13.39
N TYR A 434 -21.50 0.56 13.91
CA TYR A 434 -20.52 -0.30 13.25
C TYR A 434 -20.00 -1.34 14.24
N ASP A 435 -19.88 -2.59 13.79
CA ASP A 435 -19.32 -3.68 14.59
C ASP A 435 -17.78 -3.72 14.48
N PHE A 436 -17.25 -3.23 13.36
CA PHE A 436 -15.81 -3.12 13.12
C PHE A 436 -15.45 -1.78 12.50
N VAL A 437 -14.35 -1.18 12.97
CA VAL A 437 -13.76 0.04 12.40
C VAL A 437 -12.31 -0.25 11.99
N VAL A 438 -11.99 0.05 10.74
CA VAL A 438 -10.64 -0.01 10.17
C VAL A 438 -10.24 1.40 9.78
N VAL A 439 -9.14 1.90 10.34
CA VAL A 439 -8.66 3.27 10.13
C VAL A 439 -7.36 3.23 9.33
N ASP A 440 -7.37 3.77 8.11
CA ASP A 440 -6.18 4.00 7.30
C ASP A 440 -5.57 5.38 7.59
N GLU A 441 -4.25 5.50 7.45
CA GLU A 441 -3.47 6.70 7.82
C GLU A 441 -3.72 7.16 9.27
N ALA A 442 -3.76 6.20 10.21
CA ALA A 442 -4.04 6.45 11.62
C ALA A 442 -3.07 7.41 12.32
N GLN A 443 -1.87 7.63 11.76
CA GLN A 443 -0.91 8.62 12.29
C GLN A 443 -1.39 10.08 12.16
N ASP A 444 -2.33 10.35 11.25
CA ASP A 444 -2.87 11.69 10.98
C ASP A 444 -4.21 11.92 11.71
N VAL A 445 -4.62 10.97 12.56
CA VAL A 445 -5.86 11.01 13.33
C VAL A 445 -5.62 11.70 14.69
N SER A 446 -6.49 12.64 15.04
CA SER A 446 -6.42 13.40 16.29
C SER A 446 -6.85 12.58 17.53
N VAL A 447 -6.53 13.08 18.73
CA VAL A 447 -6.92 12.45 20.01
C VAL A 447 -8.43 12.30 20.13
N ALA A 448 -9.21 13.33 19.76
CA ALA A 448 -10.67 13.27 19.82
C ALA A 448 -11.25 12.23 18.86
N GLN A 449 -10.69 12.13 17.66
CA GLN A 449 -11.07 11.10 16.69
C GLN A 449 -10.72 9.69 17.19
N LEU A 450 -9.52 9.49 17.76
CA LEU A 450 -9.10 8.21 18.32
C LEU A 450 -10.01 7.76 19.49
N ARG A 451 -10.39 8.69 20.37
CA ARG A 451 -11.35 8.41 21.45
C ARG A 451 -12.74 8.03 20.95
N PHE A 452 -13.15 8.57 19.81
CA PHE A 452 -14.44 8.25 19.21
C PHE A 452 -14.48 6.85 18.57
N VAL A 453 -13.37 6.40 17.99
CA VAL A 453 -13.28 5.06 17.35
C VAL A 453 -12.85 3.94 18.31
N ALA A 454 -12.45 4.28 19.54
CA ALA A 454 -12.10 3.34 20.60
C ALA A 454 -13.35 2.89 21.36
#